data_AF-A0A1I6KFY3-F1
#
_entry.id   AF-A0A1I6KFY3-F1
#
_cell.length_a   1.000
_cell.length_b   1.000
_cell.length_c   1.000
_cell.angle_alpha   90.00
_cell.angle_beta   90.00
_cell.angle_gamma   90.00
#
_symmetry.space_group_name_H-M   'P 1'
#
loop_
_entity.id
_entity.type
_entity.pdbx_description
1 polymer ?
#
loop_
_entity_poly.entity_id
_entity_poly.type
_entity_poly.pdbx_seq_one_letter_code
_entity_poly.pdbx_strand_id
1 'polypeptide(L)'
;MGTGLRYRIFAIVGTLALTGIAVTIANHPTVQALTTAVPVLDNLQRATKTNGDLVDEILTTTIIVFAALWPLYKPQPRRILDVIALTHKRTFLAATALATIGYFDWSTRLPRTTLIATVAILGLVLPIWFVSIRRRPLSPTRAVIVGDDHSTIKRLYDAAEMSILGYVSPASVTPDNNPMINARITDGGVTTDTAPARSRLGGLSKLGDVLIEHDVDTVLLAFDKPDREEFFGTLSTCHRHGVRALVHRDHAESVLVADATGDELVDTDLEPWDWQDYMVKRVFDFAFAAVGLLALSPFIALIAIGIKLDSPGPVLYSQRRTAEFGETFTIYKFRSMVAHAESKTGAVLSQEDAGGVDPRVTRMGKILRKTHLDEIPQLWSVLVGDMSVVGPRPERPELEENIESDVDEWRSRWFVKPGLTGLAQINGITGHDPERKLRYDIEYIRQQSFWFDLKIVTRQIYGVVVDAASIIFGLEDGDEA
;
A
#
# COMPACT_ATOMS: atom_id res chain seq x y z
N MET A 1 7.73 29.84 6.48
CA MET A 1 6.32 30.31 6.51
C MET A 1 5.68 30.58 5.14
N GLY A 2 6.41 30.83 4.03
CA GLY A 2 5.78 31.23 2.75
C GLY A 2 5.33 30.11 1.78
N THR A 3 5.78 28.88 1.94
CA THR A 3 5.53 27.80 0.96
C THR A 3 4.11 27.21 1.07
N GLY A 4 3.54 27.14 2.29
CA GLY A 4 2.24 26.50 2.58
C GLY A 4 1.08 27.24 1.95
N LEU A 5 1.09 28.55 2.15
CA LEU A 5 0.09 29.47 1.61
C LEU A 5 0.13 29.50 0.08
N ARG A 6 1.33 29.52 -0.53
CA ARG A 6 1.49 29.48 -1.99
C ARG A 6 0.85 28.24 -2.59
N TYR A 7 1.16 27.05 -2.06
CA TYR A 7 0.54 25.80 -2.53
C TYR A 7 -0.99 25.85 -2.45
N ARG A 8 -1.55 26.29 -1.31
CA ARG A 8 -3.01 26.41 -1.12
C ARG A 8 -3.64 27.32 -2.18
N ILE A 9 -3.03 28.48 -2.44
CA ILE A 9 -3.53 29.43 -3.43
C ILE A 9 -3.49 28.80 -4.83
N PHE A 10 -2.35 28.24 -5.25
CA PHE A 10 -2.23 27.59 -6.56
C PHE A 10 -3.20 26.41 -6.71
N ALA A 11 -3.34 25.58 -5.68
CA ALA A 11 -4.25 24.44 -5.70
C ALA A 11 -5.71 24.87 -5.84
N ILE A 12 -6.15 25.87 -5.07
CA ILE A 12 -7.53 26.39 -5.13
C ILE A 12 -7.78 27.07 -6.47
N VAL A 13 -6.96 28.06 -6.84
CA VAL A 13 -7.16 28.84 -8.08
C VAL A 13 -7.12 27.93 -9.30
N GLY A 14 -6.14 27.01 -9.36
CA GLY A 14 -6.04 26.04 -10.44
C GLY A 14 -7.24 25.10 -10.53
N THR A 15 -7.76 24.63 -9.40
CA THR A 15 -8.96 23.77 -9.38
C THR A 15 -10.19 24.51 -9.89
N LEU A 16 -10.42 25.76 -9.43
CA LEU A 16 -11.55 26.57 -9.88
C LEU A 16 -11.46 26.85 -11.39
N ALA A 17 -10.27 27.25 -11.87
CA ALA A 17 -10.05 27.55 -13.28
C ALA A 17 -10.21 26.31 -14.17
N LEU A 18 -9.56 25.19 -13.83
CA LEU A 18 -9.65 23.95 -14.59
C LEU A 18 -11.08 23.39 -14.60
N THR A 19 -11.84 23.56 -13.52
CA THR A 19 -13.25 23.13 -13.47
C THR A 19 -14.11 23.96 -14.41
N GLY A 20 -14.01 25.29 -14.38
CA GLY A 20 -14.75 26.15 -15.30
C GLY A 20 -14.39 25.90 -16.77
N ILE A 21 -13.10 25.71 -17.06
CA ILE A 21 -12.62 25.38 -18.42
C ILE A 21 -13.16 24.00 -18.84
N ALA A 22 -13.10 22.98 -17.98
CA ALA A 22 -13.58 21.64 -18.30
C ALA A 22 -15.08 21.62 -18.63
N VAL A 23 -15.91 22.31 -17.85
CA VAL A 23 -17.36 22.43 -18.11
C VAL A 23 -17.62 23.15 -19.42
N THR A 24 -16.89 24.24 -19.69
CA THR A 24 -17.03 25.01 -20.94
C THR A 24 -16.66 24.18 -22.17
N ILE A 25 -15.56 23.42 -22.10
CA ILE A 25 -15.13 22.50 -23.16
C ILE A 25 -16.15 21.36 -23.32
N ALA A 26 -16.63 20.76 -22.23
CA ALA A 26 -17.63 19.69 -22.25
C ALA A 26 -18.97 20.12 -22.85
N ASN A 27 -19.36 21.39 -22.67
CA ASN A 27 -20.56 21.97 -23.27
C ASN A 27 -20.39 22.31 -24.77
N HIS A 28 -19.19 22.21 -25.33
CA HIS A 28 -18.95 22.52 -26.74
C HIS A 28 -19.61 21.48 -27.67
N PRO A 29 -20.31 21.88 -28.76
CA PRO A 29 -21.03 20.95 -29.65
C PRO A 29 -20.16 19.81 -30.19
N THR A 30 -18.91 20.10 -30.56
CA THR A 30 -17.95 19.11 -31.05
C THR A 30 -17.62 18.05 -30.00
N VAL A 31 -17.45 18.46 -28.73
CA VAL A 31 -17.14 17.53 -27.65
C VAL A 31 -18.34 16.64 -27.37
N GLN A 32 -19.56 17.20 -27.36
CA GLN A 32 -20.78 16.40 -27.23
C GLN A 32 -20.96 15.40 -28.39
N ALA A 33 -20.64 15.79 -29.61
CA ALA A 33 -20.65 14.89 -30.76
C ALA A 33 -19.64 13.75 -30.60
N LEU A 34 -18.43 14.03 -30.11
CA LEU A 34 -17.43 12.99 -29.81
C LEU A 34 -17.88 12.06 -28.68
N THR A 35 -18.46 12.59 -27.60
CA THR A 35 -18.96 11.78 -26.48
C THR A 35 -20.07 10.82 -26.91
N THR A 36 -20.99 11.28 -27.76
CA THR A 36 -22.11 10.47 -28.28
C THR A 36 -21.72 9.55 -29.45
N ALA A 37 -20.52 9.69 -30.00
CA ALA A 37 -19.98 8.74 -30.98
C ALA A 37 -19.51 7.42 -30.36
N VAL A 38 -19.35 7.36 -29.03
CA VAL A 38 -19.00 6.14 -28.30
C VAL A 38 -20.23 5.21 -28.28
N PRO A 39 -20.14 3.94 -28.74
CA PRO A 39 -21.31 3.07 -28.89
C PRO A 39 -22.15 2.84 -27.63
N VAL A 40 -21.55 2.97 -26.44
CA VAL A 40 -22.26 2.81 -25.16
C VAL A 40 -23.07 4.07 -24.78
N LEU A 41 -22.78 5.22 -25.42
CA LEU A 41 -23.31 6.55 -25.08
C LEU A 41 -24.15 7.18 -26.21
N ASP A 42 -24.39 6.44 -27.29
CA ASP A 42 -25.08 6.90 -28.51
C ASP A 42 -26.53 7.35 -28.26
N ASN A 43 -27.19 6.74 -27.27
CA ASN A 43 -28.56 7.04 -26.87
C ASN A 43 -28.71 8.33 -26.06
N LEU A 44 -27.60 9.01 -25.72
CA LEU A 44 -27.66 10.24 -24.94
C LEU A 44 -27.99 11.44 -25.83
N GLN A 45 -28.97 12.24 -25.40
CA GLN A 45 -29.32 13.48 -26.09
C GLN A 45 -28.20 14.50 -25.93
N ARG A 46 -27.80 15.10 -27.07
CA ARG A 46 -26.92 16.27 -27.10
C ARG A 46 -27.72 17.48 -26.62
N ALA A 47 -27.24 18.15 -25.59
CA ALA A 47 -27.89 19.31 -25.01
C ALA A 47 -26.80 20.30 -24.59
N THR A 48 -26.72 21.41 -25.32
CA THR A 48 -25.79 22.50 -25.03
C THR A 48 -26.55 23.61 -24.32
N LYS A 49 -26.05 24.08 -23.20
CA LYS A 49 -26.62 25.24 -22.50
C LYS A 49 -25.97 26.54 -22.96
N THR A 50 -26.73 27.64 -22.93
CA THR A 50 -26.28 28.97 -23.36
C THR A 50 -26.34 29.99 -22.23
N ASN A 51 -25.34 30.85 -22.13
CA ASN A 51 -25.26 32.02 -21.24
C ASN A 51 -25.58 31.68 -19.77
N GLY A 52 -26.73 32.11 -19.25
CA GLY A 52 -27.09 32.01 -17.82
C GLY A 52 -27.05 30.59 -17.29
N ASP A 53 -27.65 29.64 -18.00
CA ASP A 53 -27.68 28.26 -17.52
C ASP A 53 -26.29 27.60 -17.54
N LEU A 54 -25.39 28.05 -18.42
CA LEU A 54 -24.00 27.57 -18.45
C LEU A 54 -23.21 28.13 -17.25
N VAL A 55 -23.48 29.37 -16.85
CA VAL A 55 -22.87 29.97 -15.64
C VAL A 55 -23.30 29.20 -14.39
N ASP A 56 -24.58 28.85 -14.28
CA ASP A 56 -25.11 28.05 -13.17
C ASP A 56 -24.49 26.65 -13.10
N GLU A 57 -24.26 26.01 -14.26
CA GLU A 57 -23.56 24.73 -14.35
C GLU A 57 -22.09 24.83 -13.91
N ILE A 58 -21.38 25.84 -14.41
CA ILE A 58 -19.99 26.10 -14.03
C ILE A 58 -19.92 26.34 -12.51
N LEU A 59 -20.79 27.17 -11.96
CA LEU A 59 -20.82 27.48 -10.53
C LEU A 59 -21.10 26.23 -9.69
N THR A 60 -22.15 25.48 -10.03
CA THR A 60 -22.54 24.26 -9.31
C THR A 60 -21.41 23.22 -9.35
N THR A 61 -20.84 22.97 -10.53
CA THR A 61 -19.72 22.03 -10.71
C THR A 61 -18.49 22.48 -9.93
N THR A 62 -18.17 23.76 -10.00
CA THR A 62 -17.01 24.34 -9.30
C THR A 62 -17.14 24.20 -7.79
N ILE A 63 -18.32 24.48 -7.21
CA ILE A 63 -18.56 24.33 -5.77
C ILE A 63 -18.40 22.88 -5.32
N ILE A 64 -18.96 21.92 -6.06
CA ILE A 64 -18.93 20.50 -5.69
C ILE A 64 -17.53 19.92 -5.85
N VAL A 65 -16.86 20.20 -6.96
CA VAL A 65 -15.47 19.79 -7.19
C VAL A 65 -14.55 20.42 -6.15
N PHE A 66 -14.76 21.70 -5.82
CA PHE A 66 -13.99 22.37 -4.78
C PHE A 66 -14.14 21.69 -3.42
N ALA A 67 -15.38 21.40 -3.01
CA ALA A 67 -15.67 20.73 -1.75
C ALA A 67 -15.10 19.30 -1.71
N ALA A 68 -15.23 18.54 -2.80
CA ALA A 68 -14.73 17.17 -2.89
C ALA A 68 -13.19 17.11 -2.82
N LEU A 69 -12.50 18.09 -3.42
CA LEU A 69 -11.03 18.17 -3.46
C LEU A 69 -10.42 18.84 -2.22
N TRP A 70 -11.22 19.22 -1.22
CA TRP A 70 -10.75 19.87 0.01
C TRP A 70 -9.49 19.24 0.65
N PRO A 71 -9.36 17.89 0.72
CA PRO A 71 -8.17 17.27 1.28
C PRO A 71 -6.89 17.53 0.47
N LEU A 72 -6.97 17.82 -0.83
CA LEU A 72 -5.81 18.10 -1.69
C LEU A 72 -5.28 19.52 -1.56
N TYR A 73 -6.06 20.45 -0.99
CA TYR A 73 -5.59 21.81 -0.73
C TYR A 73 -4.65 21.88 0.47
N LYS A 74 -4.64 20.84 1.33
CA LYS A 74 -3.66 20.76 2.42
C LYS A 74 -2.25 20.57 1.82
N PRO A 75 -1.30 21.48 2.08
CA PRO A 75 0.07 21.33 1.63
C PRO A 75 0.69 20.17 2.40
N GLN A 76 0.83 19.03 1.73
CA GLN A 76 1.46 17.84 2.27
C GLN A 76 2.45 17.33 1.24
N PRO A 77 3.66 16.93 1.65
CA PRO A 77 4.48 16.11 0.80
C PRO A 77 3.74 14.78 0.63
N ARG A 78 3.54 14.39 -0.62
CA ARG A 78 2.80 13.20 -1.04
C ARG A 78 3.52 12.60 -2.22
N ARG A 79 3.43 11.28 -2.37
CA ARG A 79 3.94 10.57 -3.55
C ARG A 79 3.14 10.95 -4.79
N ILE A 80 3.75 10.82 -5.97
CA ILE A 80 3.05 11.08 -7.25
C ILE A 80 1.78 10.24 -7.34
N LEU A 81 1.93 8.94 -7.06
CA LEU A 81 0.83 7.98 -7.16
C LEU A 81 -0.26 8.26 -6.15
N ASP A 82 0.09 8.64 -4.91
CA ASP A 82 -0.90 9.03 -3.91
C ASP A 82 -1.65 10.30 -4.31
N VAL A 83 -0.96 11.27 -4.91
CA VAL A 83 -1.60 12.48 -5.45
C VAL A 83 -2.57 12.08 -6.57
N ILE A 84 -2.14 11.25 -7.53
CA ILE A 84 -2.98 10.82 -8.65
C ILE A 84 -4.18 10.02 -8.14
N ALA A 85 -3.97 9.01 -7.30
CA ALA A 85 -5.02 8.13 -6.77
C ALA A 85 -6.02 8.90 -5.92
N LEU A 86 -5.54 9.77 -5.02
CA LEU A 86 -6.41 10.60 -4.20
C LEU A 86 -7.18 11.62 -5.06
N THR A 87 -6.55 12.22 -6.07
CA THR A 87 -7.24 13.12 -7.00
C THR A 87 -8.36 12.38 -7.72
N HIS A 88 -8.09 11.23 -8.32
CA HIS A 88 -9.12 10.41 -8.97
C HIS A 88 -10.26 10.01 -8.01
N LYS A 89 -9.93 9.57 -6.79
CA LYS A 89 -10.93 9.23 -5.76
C LYS A 89 -11.85 10.42 -5.44
N ARG A 90 -11.29 11.63 -5.34
CA ARG A 90 -12.06 12.85 -5.06
C ARG A 90 -12.83 13.36 -6.28
N THR A 91 -12.27 13.25 -7.48
CA THR A 91 -12.98 13.53 -8.74
C THR A 91 -14.16 12.59 -8.93
N PHE A 92 -14.01 11.30 -8.61
CA PHE A 92 -15.11 10.33 -8.64
C PHE A 92 -16.20 10.68 -7.62
N LEU A 93 -15.82 11.09 -6.39
CA LEU A 93 -16.78 11.59 -5.40
C LEU A 93 -17.53 12.85 -5.88
N ALA A 94 -16.84 13.77 -6.56
CA ALA A 94 -17.48 14.93 -7.16
C ALA A 94 -18.46 14.50 -8.29
N ALA A 95 -18.05 13.54 -9.11
CA ALA A 95 -18.88 12.99 -10.19
C ALA A 95 -20.17 12.36 -9.66
N THR A 96 -20.09 11.56 -8.58
CA THR A 96 -21.27 10.95 -7.97
C THR A 96 -22.19 11.99 -7.33
N ALA A 97 -21.63 13.02 -6.68
CA ALA A 97 -22.41 14.13 -6.13
C ALA A 97 -23.14 14.92 -7.23
N LEU A 98 -22.46 15.23 -8.34
CA LEU A 98 -23.06 15.90 -9.49
C LEU A 98 -24.15 15.06 -10.16
N ALA A 99 -23.90 13.76 -10.34
CA ALA A 99 -24.90 12.82 -10.86
C ALA A 99 -26.15 12.74 -9.97
N THR A 100 -25.95 12.78 -8.65
CA THR A 100 -27.05 12.76 -7.67
C THR A 100 -27.91 14.02 -7.77
N ILE A 101 -27.31 15.20 -7.91
CA ILE A 101 -28.07 16.45 -8.13
C ILE A 101 -28.87 16.40 -9.43
N GLY A 102 -28.28 15.83 -10.49
CA GLY A 102 -28.97 15.61 -11.75
C GLY A 102 -30.13 14.61 -11.64
N TYR A 103 -30.05 13.63 -10.72
CA TYR A 103 -31.12 12.66 -10.48
C TYR A 103 -32.34 13.27 -9.78
N PHE A 104 -32.14 14.21 -8.85
CA PHE A 104 -33.22 14.88 -8.12
C PHE A 104 -33.84 16.07 -8.88
N ASP A 105 -33.58 16.19 -10.19
CA ASP A 105 -34.16 17.21 -11.08
C ASP A 105 -34.07 18.65 -10.55
N TRP A 106 -32.95 18.99 -9.91
CA TRP A 106 -32.66 20.38 -9.53
C TRP A 106 -32.52 21.29 -10.76
N SER A 107 -32.84 22.57 -10.57
CA SER A 107 -32.81 23.59 -11.64
C SER A 107 -31.45 23.70 -12.34
N THR A 108 -30.36 23.40 -11.64
CA THR A 108 -28.98 23.47 -12.14
C THR A 108 -28.42 22.14 -12.66
N ARG A 109 -29.28 21.17 -13.02
CA ARG A 109 -28.83 19.86 -13.53
C ARG A 109 -27.94 19.99 -14.77
N LEU A 110 -26.84 19.24 -14.77
CA LEU A 110 -26.00 19.07 -15.96
C LEU A 110 -26.64 18.07 -16.92
N PRO A 111 -26.64 18.33 -18.23
CA PRO A 111 -26.87 17.29 -19.23
C PRO A 111 -25.94 16.09 -19.00
N ARG A 112 -26.45 14.88 -19.18
CA ARG A 112 -25.68 13.64 -18.94
C ARG A 112 -24.40 13.61 -19.79
N THR A 113 -24.48 14.09 -21.02
CA THR A 113 -23.34 14.22 -21.94
C THR A 113 -22.28 15.18 -21.40
N THR A 114 -22.69 16.39 -20.98
CA THR A 114 -21.79 17.39 -20.35
C THR A 114 -21.18 16.86 -19.06
N LEU A 115 -21.94 16.16 -18.22
CA LEU A 115 -21.43 15.57 -16.98
C LEU A 115 -20.34 14.53 -17.28
N ILE A 116 -20.60 13.57 -18.16
CA ILE A 116 -19.64 12.52 -18.52
C ILE A 116 -18.36 13.13 -19.10
N ALA A 117 -18.50 14.07 -20.04
CA ALA A 117 -17.36 14.74 -20.65
C ALA A 117 -16.56 15.58 -19.64
N THR A 118 -17.24 16.30 -18.75
CA THR A 118 -16.57 17.09 -17.68
C THR A 118 -15.78 16.17 -16.75
N VAL A 119 -16.38 15.07 -16.30
CA VAL A 119 -15.72 14.10 -15.41
C VAL A 119 -14.50 13.47 -16.09
N ALA A 120 -14.60 13.12 -17.38
CA ALA A 120 -13.48 12.58 -18.14
C ALA A 120 -12.32 13.59 -18.27
N ILE A 121 -12.63 14.85 -18.60
CA ILE A 121 -11.63 15.92 -18.71
C ILE A 121 -10.97 16.15 -17.34
N LEU A 122 -11.76 16.31 -16.27
CA LEU A 122 -11.26 16.52 -14.91
C LEU A 122 -10.42 15.36 -14.39
N GLY A 123 -10.81 14.12 -14.72
CA GLY A 123 -10.04 12.92 -14.43
C GLY A 123 -8.63 12.95 -15.03
N LEU A 124 -8.44 13.63 -16.16
CA LEU A 124 -7.14 13.77 -16.81
C LEU A 124 -6.36 15.00 -16.33
N VAL A 125 -6.99 16.18 -16.29
CA VAL A 125 -6.27 17.45 -16.05
C VAL A 125 -5.95 17.70 -14.58
N LEU A 126 -6.83 17.29 -13.65
CA LEU A 126 -6.60 17.56 -12.22
C LEU A 126 -5.40 16.78 -11.67
N PRO A 127 -5.23 15.47 -11.95
CA PRO A 127 -4.04 14.75 -11.47
C PRO A 127 -2.74 15.38 -11.98
N ILE A 128 -2.70 15.76 -13.26
CA ILE A 128 -1.54 16.43 -13.86
C ILE A 128 -1.24 17.74 -13.13
N TRP A 129 -2.26 18.56 -12.88
CA TRP A 129 -2.12 19.82 -12.15
C TRP A 129 -1.59 19.62 -10.73
N PHE A 130 -2.21 18.72 -9.94
CA PHE A 130 -1.77 18.46 -8.57
C PHE A 130 -0.38 17.86 -8.50
N VAL A 131 0.02 17.05 -9.48
CA VAL A 131 1.40 16.55 -9.59
C VAL A 131 2.37 17.67 -9.97
N SER A 132 1.99 18.63 -10.82
CA SER A 132 2.87 19.73 -11.23
C SER A 132 3.10 20.75 -10.12
N ILE A 133 2.08 21.03 -9.29
CA ILE A 133 2.21 21.92 -8.12
C ILE A 133 2.68 21.20 -6.86
N ARG A 134 2.88 19.87 -6.94
CA ARG A 134 3.40 19.06 -5.84
C ARG A 134 4.74 19.62 -5.40
N ARG A 135 4.96 19.72 -4.09
CA ARG A 135 6.28 20.03 -3.57
C ARG A 135 7.22 18.89 -3.90
N ARG A 136 8.31 19.20 -4.61
CA ARG A 136 9.44 18.30 -4.78
C ARG A 136 10.42 18.57 -3.63
N PRO A 137 10.85 17.56 -2.85
CA PRO A 137 12.05 17.70 -2.06
C PRO A 137 13.22 17.75 -3.04
N LEU A 138 13.81 18.94 -3.25
CA LEU A 138 14.92 19.13 -4.19
C LEU A 138 16.24 19.45 -3.49
N SER A 139 16.28 19.53 -2.16
CA SER A 139 17.52 19.61 -1.37
C SER A 139 17.26 19.27 0.10
N PRO A 140 18.11 18.46 0.76
CA PRO A 140 17.95 18.09 2.17
C PRO A 140 18.32 19.28 3.05
N THR A 141 17.32 20.12 3.36
CA THR A 141 17.55 21.32 4.16
C THR A 141 16.96 21.20 5.55
N ARG A 142 16.03 20.26 5.78
CA ARG A 142 15.25 20.20 7.03
C ARG A 142 14.99 18.76 7.46
N ALA A 143 15.70 18.35 8.51
CA ALA A 143 15.65 16.98 9.00
C ALA A 143 15.05 16.87 10.40
N VAL A 144 14.47 15.71 10.70
CA VAL A 144 14.03 15.34 12.05
C VAL A 144 14.62 14.00 12.43
N ILE A 145 15.09 13.88 13.66
CA ILE A 145 15.56 12.60 14.20
C ILE A 145 14.37 11.86 14.81
N VAL A 146 14.21 10.58 14.51
CA VAL A 146 13.18 9.72 15.07
C VAL A 146 13.85 8.55 15.78
N GLY A 147 13.69 8.43 17.09
CA GLY A 147 14.37 7.38 17.85
C GLY A 147 13.97 7.33 19.33
N ASP A 148 14.34 6.23 19.98
CA ASP A 148 14.14 5.96 21.40
C ASP A 148 15.41 6.19 22.23
N ASP A 149 16.59 6.00 21.63
CA ASP A 149 17.86 6.13 22.32
C ASP A 149 18.47 7.54 22.21
N HIS A 150 18.62 8.14 23.39
CA HIS A 150 19.18 9.48 23.52
C HIS A 150 20.64 9.57 23.08
N SER A 151 21.41 8.50 23.26
CA SER A 151 22.82 8.47 22.90
C SER A 151 23.02 8.46 21.38
N THR A 152 22.20 7.69 20.67
CA THR A 152 22.16 7.60 19.20
C THR A 152 21.59 8.87 18.59
N ILE A 153 20.53 9.44 19.17
CA ILE A 153 20.02 10.76 18.77
C ILE A 153 21.13 11.82 18.84
N LYS A 154 21.91 11.83 19.93
CA LYS A 154 23.03 12.78 20.08
C LYS A 154 24.14 12.54 19.06
N ARG A 155 24.56 11.29 18.85
CA ARG A 155 25.57 10.93 17.85
C ARG A 155 25.16 11.37 16.44
N LEU A 156 23.93 11.06 16.03
CA LEU A 156 23.39 11.44 14.73
C LEU A 156 23.24 12.96 14.59
N TYR A 157 22.94 13.65 15.68
CA TYR A 157 22.90 15.10 15.69
C TYR A 157 24.27 15.72 15.44
N ASP A 158 25.31 15.19 16.09
CA ASP A 158 26.69 15.69 15.95
C ASP A 158 27.30 15.31 14.59
N ALA A 159 26.90 14.17 14.01
CA ALA A 159 27.38 13.67 12.73
C ALA A 159 26.65 14.26 11.50
N ALA A 160 25.41 14.72 11.65
CA ALA A 160 24.63 15.19 10.51
C ALA A 160 25.07 16.59 10.05
N GLU A 161 25.50 16.68 8.79
CA GLU A 161 25.80 17.97 8.12
C GLU A 161 24.54 18.77 7.70
N MET A 162 23.35 18.40 8.19
CA MET A 162 22.05 18.93 7.78
C MET A 162 21.37 19.74 8.91
N SER A 163 20.42 20.63 8.58
CA SER A 163 19.66 21.35 9.61
C SER A 163 18.63 20.44 10.29
N ILE A 164 18.97 19.95 11.49
CA ILE A 164 18.06 19.15 12.31
C ILE A 164 17.14 20.06 13.14
N LEU A 165 15.83 19.94 12.92
CA LEU A 165 14.82 20.75 13.60
C LEU A 165 14.58 20.34 15.05
N GLY A 166 14.71 19.05 15.34
CA GLY A 166 14.46 18.46 16.65
C GLY A 166 14.32 16.95 16.53
N TYR A 167 13.79 16.32 17.57
CA TYR A 167 13.57 14.88 17.61
C TYR A 167 12.12 14.52 17.94
N VAL A 168 11.66 13.42 17.38
CA VAL A 168 10.41 12.74 17.72
C VAL A 168 10.81 11.42 18.36
N SER A 169 10.21 11.10 19.50
CA SER A 169 10.60 9.92 20.27
C SER A 169 9.38 9.23 20.86
N PRO A 170 9.36 7.89 20.96
CA PRO A 170 8.27 7.16 21.61
C PRO A 170 8.00 7.66 23.03
N ALA A 171 6.87 7.25 23.60
CA ALA A 171 6.59 7.53 25.01
C ALA A 171 7.59 6.80 25.95
N SER A 172 8.11 5.67 25.48
CA SER A 172 9.02 4.76 26.17
C SER A 172 10.48 5.17 26.06
N VAL A 173 10.82 6.43 26.37
CA VAL A 173 12.25 6.80 26.47
C VAL A 173 12.75 6.25 27.79
N THR A 174 13.60 5.22 27.76
CA THR A 174 14.43 4.87 28.92
C THR A 174 15.35 6.06 29.20
N PRO A 175 15.17 6.80 30.30
CA PRO A 175 16.20 7.74 30.71
C PRO A 175 17.43 6.91 31.04
N ASP A 176 18.59 7.44 30.69
CA ASP A 176 19.88 7.00 31.20
C ASP A 176 19.75 6.64 32.70
N ASN A 177 20.33 5.51 33.14
CA ASN A 177 20.17 4.89 34.47
C ASN A 177 20.63 5.82 35.63
N ASN A 178 19.93 6.94 35.84
CA ASN A 178 20.21 7.91 36.88
C ASN A 178 18.96 8.04 37.77
N PRO A 179 18.96 7.51 39.00
CA PRO A 179 17.75 7.30 39.80
C PRO A 179 17.04 8.56 40.33
N MET A 180 17.41 9.77 39.89
CA MET A 180 17.06 11.01 40.59
C MET A 180 15.94 11.88 40.00
N ILE A 181 15.33 11.54 38.86
CA ILE A 181 14.31 12.44 38.28
C ILE A 181 13.06 11.66 37.87
N ASN A 182 12.23 11.32 38.85
CA ASN A 182 10.87 10.84 38.64
C ASN A 182 9.86 11.96 38.93
N ALA A 183 9.57 12.78 37.93
CA ALA A 183 8.36 13.60 37.92
C ALA A 183 7.33 12.93 36.99
N ARG A 184 6.35 12.24 37.60
CA ARG A 184 5.17 11.73 36.87
C ARG A 184 4.25 12.88 36.51
N ILE A 185 3.99 13.11 35.23
CA ILE A 185 2.83 13.86 34.76
C ILE A 185 2.23 13.11 33.57
N THR A 186 0.91 12.98 33.59
CA THR A 186 0.07 12.49 32.50
C THR A 186 0.18 13.39 31.26
N ASP A 187 0.08 12.78 30.07
CA ASP A 187 -0.10 13.36 28.72
C ASP A 187 0.81 14.50 28.18
N GLY A 188 1.86 14.92 28.90
CA GLY A 188 2.93 15.77 28.38
C GLY A 188 4.29 15.29 28.87
N GLY A 189 5.17 14.86 27.96
CA GLY A 189 6.41 14.15 28.28
C GLY A 189 7.36 14.85 29.26
N VAL A 190 8.21 14.05 29.91
CA VAL A 190 9.29 14.50 30.80
C VAL A 190 10.36 15.21 29.96
N THR A 191 10.71 16.44 30.33
CA THR A 191 11.97 17.07 29.91
C THR A 191 13.06 16.58 30.85
N THR A 192 13.77 15.53 30.46
CA THR A 192 15.07 15.24 31.03
C THR A 192 16.06 16.25 30.45
N ASP A 193 16.49 17.17 31.29
CA ASP A 193 17.30 18.35 30.96
C ASP A 193 18.77 18.00 30.66
N THR A 194 19.01 16.92 29.90
CA THR A 194 20.34 16.45 29.48
C THR A 194 20.38 16.00 28.01
N ALA A 195 19.59 16.65 27.16
CA ALA A 195 19.65 16.60 25.70
C ALA A 195 20.35 17.85 25.14
N PRO A 196 21.13 17.79 24.04
CA PRO A 196 21.73 19.00 23.50
C PRO A 196 20.63 19.95 23.00
N ALA A 197 20.35 21.00 23.77
CA ALA A 197 19.76 22.30 23.42
C ALA A 197 18.60 22.39 22.39
N ARG A 198 17.82 21.33 22.12
CA ARG A 198 16.68 21.39 21.17
C ARG A 198 15.47 20.59 21.65
N SER A 199 14.28 21.13 21.34
CA SER A 199 12.97 20.70 21.83
C SER A 199 12.49 19.40 21.18
N ARG A 200 12.00 18.46 22.00
CA ARG A 200 11.17 17.33 21.57
C ARG A 200 9.95 17.86 20.80
N LEU A 201 9.77 17.44 19.55
CA LEU A 201 8.67 17.89 18.69
C LEU A 201 7.37 17.11 18.95
N GLY A 202 7.46 15.90 19.50
CA GLY A 202 6.29 15.10 19.85
C GLY A 202 6.60 13.63 20.12
N GLY A 203 5.54 12.83 20.23
CA GLY A 203 5.59 11.37 20.20
C GLY A 203 5.52 10.82 18.77
N LEU A 204 5.87 9.54 18.56
CA LEU A 204 5.82 8.88 17.25
C LEU A 204 4.47 9.02 16.53
N SER A 205 3.36 8.97 17.28
CA SER A 205 2.01 9.14 16.71
C SER A 205 1.78 10.51 16.06
N LYS A 206 2.57 11.53 16.43
CA LYS A 206 2.54 12.87 15.85
C LYS A 206 3.56 13.06 14.72
N LEU A 207 4.33 12.04 14.35
CA LEU A 207 5.36 12.15 13.33
C LEU A 207 4.79 12.75 12.03
N GLY A 208 3.66 12.24 11.55
CA GLY A 208 3.01 12.78 10.34
C GLY A 208 2.68 14.28 10.44
N ASP A 209 2.20 14.74 11.59
CA ASP A 209 1.92 16.17 11.82
C ASP A 209 3.20 16.99 11.83
N VAL A 210 4.26 16.49 12.48
CA VAL A 210 5.59 17.12 12.53
C VAL A 210 6.18 17.27 11.13
N LEU A 211 6.10 16.24 10.30
CA LEU A 211 6.59 16.26 8.92
C LEU A 211 5.90 17.38 8.11
N ILE A 212 4.60 17.57 8.31
CA ILE A 212 3.81 18.58 7.61
C ILE A 212 4.05 19.99 8.16
N GLU A 213 3.98 20.15 9.48
CA GLU A 213 4.07 21.46 10.13
C GLU A 213 5.44 22.10 9.94
N HIS A 214 6.49 21.28 10.05
CA HIS A 214 7.86 21.76 9.97
C HIS A 214 8.49 21.65 8.58
N ASP A 215 7.76 21.16 7.57
CA ASP A 215 8.22 21.02 6.18
C ASP A 215 9.50 20.17 6.11
N VAL A 216 9.44 18.98 6.72
CA VAL A 216 10.57 18.05 6.86
C VAL A 216 10.71 17.24 5.58
N ASP A 217 11.94 17.14 5.06
CA ASP A 217 12.26 16.42 3.83
C ASP A 217 13.04 15.12 4.09
N THR A 218 13.66 15.01 5.26
CA THR A 218 14.50 13.88 5.66
C THR A 218 14.24 13.49 7.11
N VAL A 219 14.09 12.18 7.37
CA VAL A 219 14.00 11.60 8.71
C VAL A 219 15.23 10.74 8.96
N LEU A 220 15.92 10.97 10.08
CA LEU A 220 17.01 10.11 10.54
C LEU A 220 16.48 9.15 11.61
N LEU A 221 16.55 7.86 11.35
CA LEU A 221 16.13 6.83 12.29
C LEU A 221 17.29 6.53 13.25
N ALA A 222 17.03 6.75 14.53
CA ALA A 222 17.94 6.71 15.66
C ALA A 222 17.43 5.75 16.74
N PHE A 223 16.91 4.60 16.31
CA PHE A 223 16.45 3.57 17.24
C PHE A 223 17.64 2.75 17.75
N ASP A 224 17.57 2.21 18.97
CA ASP A 224 18.53 1.21 19.49
C ASP A 224 17.92 -0.20 19.44
N LYS A 225 16.69 -0.36 19.94
CA LYS A 225 15.91 -1.60 19.84
C LYS A 225 14.46 -1.27 19.51
N PRO A 226 14.17 -0.85 18.28
CA PRO A 226 12.81 -0.45 17.98
C PRO A 226 11.88 -1.67 18.02
N ASP A 227 10.73 -1.48 18.64
CA ASP A 227 9.59 -2.36 18.39
C ASP A 227 9.23 -2.29 16.90
N ARG A 228 8.76 -3.42 16.35
CA ARG A 228 8.36 -3.58 14.95
C ARG A 228 7.43 -2.47 14.49
N GLU A 229 6.44 -2.13 15.32
CA GLU A 229 5.45 -1.09 15.02
C GLU A 229 6.09 0.32 14.96
N GLU A 230 7.11 0.58 15.78
CA GLU A 230 7.76 1.89 15.84
C GLU A 230 8.69 2.12 14.64
N PHE A 231 9.55 1.16 14.32
CA PHE A 231 10.48 1.26 13.19
C PHE A 231 9.73 1.34 11.86
N PHE A 232 8.90 0.32 11.58
CA PHE A 232 8.20 0.27 10.30
C PHE A 232 7.04 1.25 10.22
N GLY A 233 6.41 1.61 11.35
CA GLY A 233 5.44 2.70 11.38
C GLY A 233 6.08 4.05 11.02
N THR A 234 7.34 4.27 11.45
CA THR A 234 8.14 5.44 11.04
C THR A 234 8.44 5.40 9.55
N LEU A 235 8.95 4.28 9.02
CA LEU A 235 9.24 4.13 7.59
C LEU A 235 7.97 4.27 6.73
N SER A 236 6.86 3.63 7.10
CA SER A 236 5.55 3.75 6.46
C SER A 236 5.07 5.20 6.43
N THR A 237 5.24 5.92 7.55
CA THR A 237 4.91 7.35 7.64
C THR A 237 5.79 8.18 6.71
N CYS A 238 7.11 7.93 6.68
CA CYS A 238 8.04 8.61 5.78
C CYS A 238 7.68 8.35 4.31
N HIS A 239 7.46 7.09 3.94
CA HIS A 239 7.06 6.65 2.62
C HIS A 239 5.75 7.32 2.15
N ARG A 240 4.69 7.28 2.98
CA ARG A 240 3.39 7.93 2.68
C ARG A 240 3.53 9.45 2.48
N HIS A 241 4.46 10.09 3.18
CA HIS A 241 4.75 11.50 3.04
C HIS A 241 5.79 11.82 1.96
N GLY A 242 6.38 10.83 1.30
CA GLY A 242 7.46 11.03 0.31
C GLY A 242 8.69 11.72 0.93
N VAL A 243 8.98 11.40 2.19
CA VAL A 243 10.11 11.92 2.97
C VAL A 243 11.20 10.85 2.97
N ARG A 244 12.45 11.26 2.75
CA ARG A 244 13.59 10.35 2.73
C ARG A 244 13.85 9.84 4.14
N ALA A 245 14.07 8.54 4.29
CA ALA A 245 14.44 7.93 5.57
C ALA A 245 15.91 7.48 5.51
N LEU A 246 16.72 8.00 6.41
CA LEU A 246 18.11 7.60 6.60
C LEU A 246 18.19 6.75 7.86
N VAL A 247 18.80 5.58 7.76
CA VAL A 247 18.95 4.64 8.88
C VAL A 247 20.42 4.54 9.28
N HIS A 248 20.69 4.44 10.58
CA HIS A 248 22.04 4.18 11.06
C HIS A 248 22.57 2.83 10.56
N ARG A 249 23.87 2.74 10.28
CA ARG A 249 24.49 1.52 9.70
C ARG A 249 24.22 0.24 10.50
N ASP A 250 24.16 0.34 11.84
CA ASP A 250 23.86 -0.80 12.72
C ASP A 250 22.46 -1.40 12.48
N HIS A 251 21.55 -0.67 11.84
CA HIS A 251 20.21 -1.15 11.45
C HIS A 251 20.05 -1.33 9.94
N ALA A 252 21.12 -1.21 9.15
CA ALA A 252 21.07 -1.36 7.70
C ALA A 252 20.62 -2.75 7.26
N GLU A 253 20.89 -3.79 8.04
CA GLU A 253 20.47 -5.18 7.76
C GLU A 253 18.94 -5.37 7.85
N SER A 254 18.25 -4.49 8.57
CA SER A 254 16.78 -4.53 8.71
C SER A 254 16.04 -3.82 7.57
N VAL A 255 16.75 -3.19 6.62
CA VAL A 255 16.20 -2.32 5.57
C VAL A 255 16.82 -2.58 4.20
N LEU A 256 16.07 -2.31 3.12
CA LEU A 256 16.63 -2.24 1.77
C LEU A 256 17.53 -1.00 1.63
N VAL A 257 18.77 -1.22 1.23
CA VAL A 257 19.79 -0.16 1.06
C VAL A 257 20.00 0.15 -0.42
N ALA A 258 19.93 1.43 -0.79
CA ALA A 258 20.09 1.88 -2.19
C ALA A 258 21.56 1.93 -2.65
N ASP A 259 22.45 2.50 -1.83
CA ASP A 259 23.91 2.53 -1.97
C ASP A 259 24.49 3.32 -0.78
N ALA A 260 25.61 2.88 -0.21
CA ALA A 260 26.19 3.50 0.99
C ALA A 260 26.91 4.83 0.66
N THR A 261 26.26 5.97 0.90
CA THR A 261 26.91 7.29 0.87
C THR A 261 27.27 7.76 2.27
N GLY A 262 28.42 7.31 2.78
CA GLY A 262 29.02 7.77 4.05
C GLY A 262 29.24 6.66 5.07
N ASP A 263 30.13 6.90 6.05
CA ASP A 263 30.62 5.88 6.99
C ASP A 263 29.59 5.43 8.05
N GLU A 264 28.53 6.23 8.35
CA GLU A 264 27.56 5.96 9.44
C GLU A 264 26.06 5.93 9.08
N LEU A 265 25.63 6.60 8.00
CA LEU A 265 24.21 6.72 7.61
C LEU A 265 23.95 6.12 6.24
N VAL A 266 22.87 5.35 6.13
CA VAL A 266 22.50 4.61 4.92
C VAL A 266 21.13 5.05 4.43
N ASP A 267 21.02 5.37 3.13
CA ASP A 267 19.74 5.71 2.52
C ASP A 267 18.91 4.44 2.32
N THR A 268 17.65 4.53 2.73
CA THR A 268 16.72 3.41 2.62
C THR A 268 15.97 3.51 1.32
N ASP A 269 16.10 2.48 0.47
CA ASP A 269 15.34 2.40 -0.76
C ASP A 269 13.89 2.00 -0.45
N LEU A 270 13.10 3.00 -0.04
CA LEU A 270 11.67 2.85 0.19
C LEU A 270 10.87 2.76 -1.13
N GLU A 271 11.49 3.08 -2.27
CA GLU A 271 10.86 3.12 -3.57
C GLU A 271 11.74 2.45 -4.63
N PRO A 272 11.88 1.10 -4.60
CA PRO A 272 12.72 0.41 -5.58
C PRO A 272 12.24 0.61 -7.04
N TRP A 273 11.02 1.10 -7.24
CA TRP A 273 10.37 1.28 -8.54
C TRP A 273 9.97 2.71 -8.82
N ASP A 274 10.17 3.11 -10.08
CA ASP A 274 9.57 4.31 -10.63
C ASP A 274 8.04 4.24 -10.59
N TRP A 275 7.40 5.40 -10.51
CA TRP A 275 5.94 5.50 -10.43
C TRP A 275 5.24 4.80 -11.61
N GLN A 276 5.87 4.77 -12.79
CA GLN A 276 5.34 4.12 -14.00
C GLN A 276 5.24 2.61 -13.80
N ASP A 277 6.31 1.99 -13.32
CA ASP A 277 6.35 0.55 -13.10
C ASP A 277 5.33 0.14 -12.05
N TYR A 278 5.20 0.92 -10.97
CA TYR A 278 4.18 0.65 -9.95
C TYR A 278 2.77 0.73 -10.53
N MET A 279 2.49 1.71 -11.40
CA MET A 279 1.19 1.77 -12.09
C MET A 279 0.95 0.56 -12.99
N VAL A 280 1.95 0.16 -13.78
CA VAL A 280 1.86 -1.01 -14.66
C VAL A 280 1.60 -2.27 -13.85
N LYS A 281 2.36 -2.51 -12.77
CA LYS A 281 2.14 -3.65 -11.87
C LYS A 281 0.79 -3.58 -11.18
N ARG A 282 0.33 -2.41 -10.73
CA ARG A 282 -1.00 -2.31 -10.09
C ARG A 282 -2.13 -2.59 -11.07
N VAL A 283 -2.02 -2.13 -12.32
CA VAL A 283 -2.98 -2.42 -13.39
C VAL A 283 -2.96 -3.92 -13.71
N PHE A 284 -1.78 -4.51 -13.83
CA PHE A 284 -1.62 -5.95 -14.01
C PHE A 284 -2.27 -6.75 -12.87
N ASP A 285 -1.97 -6.42 -11.62
CA ASP A 285 -2.52 -7.08 -10.44
C ASP A 285 -4.06 -7.03 -10.43
N PHE A 286 -4.61 -5.84 -10.68
CA PHE A 286 -6.06 -5.66 -10.73
C PHE A 286 -6.69 -6.45 -11.87
N ALA A 287 -6.12 -6.39 -13.08
CA ALA A 287 -6.64 -7.09 -14.25
C ALA A 287 -6.56 -8.61 -14.07
N PHE A 288 -5.42 -9.12 -13.58
CA PHE A 288 -5.22 -10.54 -13.31
C PHE A 288 -6.22 -11.06 -12.28
N ALA A 289 -6.39 -10.34 -11.15
CA ALA A 289 -7.33 -10.72 -10.11
C ALA A 289 -8.79 -10.67 -10.59
N ALA A 290 -9.18 -9.61 -11.31
CA ALA A 290 -10.53 -9.45 -11.83
C ALA A 290 -10.89 -10.54 -12.85
N VAL A 291 -9.99 -10.80 -13.80
CA VAL A 291 -10.17 -11.87 -14.79
C VAL A 291 -10.20 -13.24 -14.12
N GLY A 292 -9.28 -13.51 -13.19
CA GLY A 292 -9.22 -14.77 -12.45
C GLY A 292 -10.50 -15.04 -11.67
N LEU A 293 -10.99 -14.06 -10.89
CA LEU A 293 -12.24 -14.19 -10.14
C LEU A 293 -13.46 -14.40 -11.04
N LEU A 294 -13.54 -13.68 -12.17
CA LEU A 294 -14.65 -13.82 -13.11
C LEU A 294 -14.61 -15.18 -13.82
N ALA A 295 -13.46 -15.57 -14.37
CA ALA A 295 -13.29 -16.82 -15.10
C ALA A 295 -13.45 -18.06 -14.21
N LEU A 296 -12.98 -18.00 -12.96
CA LEU A 296 -13.07 -19.10 -12.01
C LEU A 296 -14.37 -19.08 -11.19
N SER A 297 -15.25 -18.09 -11.37
CA SER A 297 -16.53 -17.99 -10.63
C SER A 297 -17.39 -19.27 -10.64
N PRO A 298 -17.59 -20.00 -11.75
CA PRO A 298 -18.34 -21.26 -11.71
C PRO A 298 -17.62 -22.32 -10.87
N PHE A 299 -16.29 -22.35 -10.91
CA PHE A 299 -15.48 -23.32 -10.20
C PHE A 299 -15.40 -23.01 -8.69
N ILE A 300 -15.34 -21.73 -8.32
CA ILE A 300 -15.48 -21.23 -6.93
C ILE A 300 -16.79 -21.73 -6.33
N ALA A 301 -17.90 -21.68 -7.08
CA ALA A 301 -19.19 -22.18 -6.61
C ALA A 301 -19.18 -23.71 -6.40
N LEU A 302 -18.59 -24.47 -7.31
CA LEU A 302 -18.44 -25.93 -7.17
C LEU A 302 -17.59 -26.32 -5.96
N ILE A 303 -16.45 -25.64 -5.75
CA ILE A 303 -15.59 -25.84 -4.58
C ILE A 303 -16.38 -25.55 -3.30
N ALA A 304 -17.11 -24.45 -3.25
CA ALA A 304 -17.90 -24.06 -2.08
C ALA A 304 -18.94 -25.13 -1.71
N ILE A 305 -19.62 -25.70 -2.71
CA ILE A 305 -20.56 -26.82 -2.52
C ILE A 305 -19.80 -28.06 -2.01
N GLY A 306 -18.67 -28.42 -2.63
CA GLY A 306 -17.85 -29.55 -2.24
C GLY A 306 -17.39 -29.47 -0.77
N ILE A 307 -16.96 -28.30 -0.32
CA ILE A 307 -16.56 -28.06 1.08
C ILE A 307 -17.74 -28.24 2.05
N LYS A 308 -18.93 -27.77 1.67
CA LYS A 308 -20.15 -27.90 2.50
C LYS A 308 -20.66 -29.34 2.59
N LEU A 309 -20.45 -30.13 1.54
CA LEU A 309 -20.80 -31.55 1.54
C LEU A 309 -19.78 -32.41 2.30
N ASP A 310 -18.50 -32.01 2.31
CA ASP A 310 -17.43 -32.77 2.96
C ASP A 310 -17.40 -32.59 4.49
N SER A 311 -17.64 -31.39 5.01
CA SER A 311 -17.65 -31.14 6.47
C SER A 311 -18.51 -29.93 6.91
N PRO A 312 -19.09 -29.95 8.14
CA PRO A 312 -19.86 -28.82 8.66
C PRO A 312 -18.98 -27.60 8.93
N GLY A 313 -19.54 -26.39 8.82
CA GLY A 313 -18.88 -25.10 9.13
C GLY A 313 -18.73 -24.16 7.91
N PRO A 314 -17.91 -23.10 8.00
CA PRO A 314 -17.77 -22.08 6.95
C PRO A 314 -16.98 -22.57 5.73
N VAL A 315 -17.29 -22.02 4.55
CA VAL A 315 -16.56 -22.33 3.29
C VAL A 315 -15.16 -21.71 3.30
N LEU A 316 -15.07 -20.49 3.82
CA LEU A 316 -13.82 -19.73 3.88
C LEU A 316 -13.17 -19.87 5.26
N TYR A 317 -11.84 -19.92 5.23
CA TYR A 317 -10.97 -19.76 6.37
C TYR A 317 -10.25 -18.41 6.25
N SER A 318 -10.10 -17.69 7.36
CA SER A 318 -9.45 -16.38 7.41
C SER A 318 -8.28 -16.38 8.37
N GLN A 319 -7.21 -15.67 8.02
CA GLN A 319 -5.98 -15.61 8.82
C GLN A 319 -5.32 -14.24 8.70
N ARG A 320 -4.76 -13.74 9.82
CA ARG A 320 -3.92 -12.54 9.80
C ARG A 320 -2.56 -12.85 9.21
N ARG A 321 -2.07 -11.95 8.37
CA ARG A 321 -0.82 -12.06 7.65
C ARG A 321 -0.10 -10.73 7.66
N THR A 322 1.23 -10.78 7.65
CA THR A 322 2.06 -9.58 7.58
C THR A 322 2.05 -9.00 6.17
N ALA A 323 1.94 -7.68 6.09
CA ALA A 323 1.88 -6.88 4.88
C ALA A 323 3.16 -6.03 4.72
N GLU A 324 3.10 -5.13 3.75
CA GLU A 324 4.08 -4.07 3.53
C GLU A 324 4.25 -3.21 4.80
N PHE A 325 5.48 -2.82 5.10
CA PHE A 325 5.90 -2.12 6.32
C PHE A 325 5.41 -2.77 7.62
N GLY A 326 5.37 -4.11 7.66
CA GLY A 326 5.06 -4.84 8.88
C GLY A 326 3.60 -4.69 9.36
N GLU A 327 2.72 -4.02 8.59
CA GLU A 327 1.29 -3.97 8.86
C GLU A 327 0.68 -5.38 8.79
N THR A 328 -0.59 -5.53 9.13
CA THR A 328 -1.28 -6.82 9.00
C THR A 328 -2.59 -6.69 8.26
N PHE A 329 -2.92 -7.69 7.47
CA PHE A 329 -4.18 -7.79 6.75
C PHE A 329 -4.76 -9.21 6.90
N THR A 330 -6.02 -9.38 6.51
CA THR A 330 -6.69 -10.67 6.58
C THR A 330 -6.71 -11.32 5.20
N ILE A 331 -6.12 -12.51 5.08
CA ILE A 331 -6.27 -13.34 3.88
C ILE A 331 -7.49 -14.25 4.02
N TYR A 332 -8.05 -14.63 2.86
CA TYR A 332 -9.09 -15.64 2.76
C TYR A 332 -8.58 -16.82 1.95
N LYS A 333 -8.86 -18.04 2.43
CA LYS A 333 -8.64 -19.29 1.72
C LYS A 333 -9.90 -20.13 1.76
N PHE A 334 -10.04 -21.09 0.86
CA PHE A 334 -11.01 -22.15 1.08
C PHE A 334 -10.57 -23.01 2.25
N ARG A 335 -11.54 -23.44 3.04
CA ARG A 335 -11.28 -24.31 4.18
C ARG A 335 -10.88 -25.70 3.70
N SER A 336 -9.62 -26.06 3.95
CA SER A 336 -9.05 -27.39 3.68
C SER A 336 -8.89 -28.26 4.92
N MET A 337 -9.07 -27.70 6.13
CA MET A 337 -8.97 -28.41 7.40
C MET A 337 -10.31 -28.44 8.15
N VAL A 338 -10.45 -29.38 9.09
CA VAL A 338 -11.61 -29.44 10.00
C VAL A 338 -11.78 -28.14 10.77
N ALA A 339 -13.03 -27.79 11.11
CA ALA A 339 -13.30 -26.61 11.92
C ALA A 339 -12.55 -26.70 13.26
N HIS A 340 -11.93 -25.60 13.69
CA HIS A 340 -11.14 -25.51 14.92
C HIS A 340 -9.90 -26.43 14.97
N ALA A 341 -9.31 -26.75 13.80
CA ALA A 341 -8.09 -27.55 13.65
C ALA A 341 -6.91 -27.11 14.54
N GLU A 342 -6.79 -25.81 14.81
CA GLU A 342 -5.69 -25.24 15.61
C GLU A 342 -6.08 -24.96 17.07
N SER A 343 -7.31 -25.28 17.50
CA SER A 343 -7.81 -24.91 18.84
C SER A 343 -7.00 -25.47 20.01
N LYS A 344 -6.28 -26.59 19.81
CA LYS A 344 -5.44 -27.23 20.83
C LYS A 344 -3.95 -26.94 20.67
N THR A 345 -3.49 -26.58 19.47
CA THR A 345 -2.07 -26.49 19.13
C THR A 345 -1.59 -25.05 18.96
N GLY A 346 -2.51 -24.10 18.75
CA GLY A 346 -2.14 -22.77 18.27
C GLY A 346 -1.65 -22.80 16.81
N ALA A 347 -1.01 -21.70 16.41
CA ALA A 347 -0.44 -21.49 15.08
C ALA A 347 0.77 -22.43 14.85
N VAL A 348 0.62 -23.44 13.99
CA VAL A 348 1.71 -24.38 13.67
C VAL A 348 1.73 -24.63 12.16
N LEU A 349 2.95 -24.74 11.58
CA LEU A 349 3.13 -25.17 10.19
C LEU A 349 2.49 -26.55 9.98
N SER A 350 1.96 -26.80 8.77
CA SER A 350 1.33 -28.08 8.49
C SER A 350 2.39 -29.15 8.25
N GLN A 351 2.16 -30.37 8.77
CA GLN A 351 3.08 -31.48 8.50
C GLN A 351 3.15 -31.86 7.02
N GLU A 352 2.11 -31.55 6.23
CA GLU A 352 2.14 -31.72 4.77
C GLU A 352 3.22 -30.83 4.12
N ASP A 353 3.54 -29.67 4.70
CA ASP A 353 4.57 -28.77 4.17
C ASP A 353 6.00 -29.32 4.42
N ALA A 354 6.12 -30.37 5.25
CA ALA A 354 7.33 -31.12 5.54
C ALA A 354 7.30 -32.57 4.98
N GLY A 355 6.35 -32.88 4.08
CA GLY A 355 6.22 -34.21 3.46
C GLY A 355 5.51 -35.27 4.32
N GLY A 356 4.90 -34.87 5.44
CA GLY A 356 4.12 -35.74 6.32
C GLY A 356 2.61 -35.75 6.03
N VAL A 357 1.83 -36.45 6.87
CA VAL A 357 0.36 -36.51 6.78
C VAL A 357 -0.25 -35.72 7.93
N ASP A 358 -1.04 -34.69 7.63
CA ASP A 358 -1.71 -33.88 8.64
C ASP A 358 -3.16 -34.36 8.87
N PRO A 359 -3.50 -34.91 10.06
CA PRO A 359 -4.82 -35.49 10.35
C PRO A 359 -5.94 -34.44 10.38
N ARG A 360 -5.59 -33.14 10.37
CA ARG A 360 -6.56 -32.03 10.39
C ARG A 360 -7.17 -31.77 9.01
N VAL A 361 -6.60 -32.31 7.94
CA VAL A 361 -6.99 -32.03 6.54
C VAL A 361 -8.20 -32.88 6.12
N THR A 362 -9.22 -32.25 5.53
CA THR A 362 -10.43 -32.95 5.06
C THR A 362 -10.21 -33.64 3.71
N ARG A 363 -11.15 -34.47 3.24
CA ARG A 363 -11.00 -35.18 1.97
C ARG A 363 -10.97 -34.21 0.79
N MET A 364 -11.90 -33.25 0.77
CA MET A 364 -11.89 -32.15 -0.20
C MET A 364 -10.64 -31.28 0.00
N GLY A 365 -10.23 -31.06 1.25
CA GLY A 365 -9.03 -30.31 1.59
C GLY A 365 -7.75 -30.84 0.97
N LYS A 366 -7.57 -32.17 0.91
CA LYS A 366 -6.42 -32.79 0.24
C LYS A 366 -6.34 -32.41 -1.24
N ILE A 367 -7.47 -32.43 -1.94
CA ILE A 367 -7.54 -32.04 -3.35
C ILE A 367 -7.21 -30.55 -3.49
N LEU A 368 -7.83 -29.71 -2.66
CA LEU A 368 -7.63 -28.26 -2.72
C LEU A 368 -6.17 -27.86 -2.45
N ARG A 369 -5.50 -28.47 -1.46
CA ARG A 369 -4.09 -28.18 -1.14
C ARG A 369 -3.14 -28.71 -2.22
N LYS A 370 -3.37 -29.92 -2.75
CA LYS A 370 -2.53 -30.49 -3.83
C LYS A 370 -2.59 -29.65 -5.11
N THR A 371 -3.73 -29.04 -5.40
CA THR A 371 -3.96 -28.22 -6.60
C THR A 371 -3.79 -26.72 -6.38
N HIS A 372 -3.46 -26.30 -5.15
CA HIS A 372 -3.44 -24.89 -4.72
C HIS A 372 -4.75 -24.11 -4.96
N LEU A 373 -5.86 -24.82 -5.20
CA LEU A 373 -7.17 -24.21 -5.44
C LEU A 373 -7.72 -23.58 -4.16
N ASP A 374 -7.21 -23.94 -2.98
CA ASP A 374 -7.58 -23.30 -1.72
C ASP A 374 -7.20 -21.82 -1.66
N GLU A 375 -6.27 -21.37 -2.51
CA GLU A 375 -5.74 -20.00 -2.51
C GLU A 375 -6.53 -19.04 -3.40
N ILE A 376 -7.47 -19.52 -4.22
CA ILE A 376 -8.28 -18.69 -5.12
C ILE A 376 -8.93 -17.48 -4.40
N PRO A 377 -9.49 -17.60 -3.18
CA PRO A 377 -10.08 -16.43 -2.50
C PRO A 377 -9.08 -15.30 -2.20
N GLN A 378 -7.76 -15.56 -2.20
CA GLN A 378 -6.73 -14.53 -2.05
C GLN A 378 -6.66 -13.58 -3.25
N LEU A 379 -7.19 -13.97 -4.43
CA LEU A 379 -7.36 -13.04 -5.56
C LEU A 379 -8.20 -11.81 -5.17
N TRP A 380 -9.09 -11.94 -4.19
CA TRP A 380 -9.81 -10.79 -3.63
C TRP A 380 -8.88 -9.81 -2.93
N SER A 381 -7.91 -10.29 -2.14
CA SER A 381 -6.90 -9.45 -1.49
C SER A 381 -6.00 -8.73 -2.51
N VAL A 382 -5.69 -9.39 -3.64
CA VAL A 382 -4.98 -8.76 -4.77
C VAL A 382 -5.84 -7.65 -5.40
N LEU A 383 -7.13 -7.93 -5.63
CA LEU A 383 -8.08 -6.97 -6.21
C LEU A 383 -8.22 -5.71 -5.35
N VAL A 384 -8.43 -5.88 -4.04
CA VAL A 384 -8.57 -4.77 -3.07
C VAL A 384 -7.24 -4.03 -2.87
N GLY A 385 -6.11 -4.71 -3.04
CA GLY A 385 -4.77 -4.12 -3.06
C GLY A 385 -3.95 -4.34 -1.81
N ASP A 386 -4.37 -5.27 -0.94
CA ASP A 386 -3.61 -5.72 0.22
C ASP A 386 -2.45 -6.65 -0.21
N MET A 387 -2.60 -7.32 -1.35
CA MET A 387 -1.58 -8.19 -1.96
C MET A 387 -1.28 -7.77 -3.41
N SER A 388 -0.16 -8.26 -3.93
CA SER A 388 0.17 -8.29 -5.34
C SER A 388 0.07 -9.71 -5.89
N VAL A 389 0.00 -9.89 -7.21
CA VAL A 389 0.07 -11.22 -7.83
C VAL A 389 1.43 -11.86 -7.54
N VAL A 390 2.50 -11.06 -7.64
CA VAL A 390 3.88 -11.51 -7.41
C VAL A 390 4.49 -10.68 -6.28
N GLY A 391 5.09 -11.37 -5.31
CA GLY A 391 5.67 -10.78 -4.11
C GLY A 391 6.20 -11.84 -3.15
N PRO A 392 6.95 -11.44 -2.10
CA PRO A 392 7.27 -12.34 -1.00
C PRO A 392 5.99 -12.90 -0.38
N ARG A 393 5.93 -14.21 -0.17
CA ARG A 393 4.73 -14.83 0.42
C ARG A 393 4.57 -14.32 1.87
N PRO A 394 3.38 -13.85 2.27
CA PRO A 394 3.22 -13.26 3.59
C PRO A 394 3.22 -14.34 4.68
N GLU A 395 3.90 -14.07 5.79
CA GLU A 395 3.88 -14.96 6.95
C GLU A 395 2.83 -14.59 7.99
N ARG A 396 2.56 -15.55 8.89
CA ARG A 396 1.74 -15.32 10.07
C ARG A 396 2.53 -14.47 11.06
N PRO A 397 1.94 -13.41 11.63
CA PRO A 397 2.60 -12.64 12.68
C PRO A 397 3.08 -13.53 13.85
N GLU A 398 2.29 -14.56 14.21
CA GLU A 398 2.63 -15.46 15.31
C GLU A 398 3.85 -16.37 15.03
N LEU A 399 4.22 -16.54 13.77
CA LEU A 399 5.40 -17.33 13.38
C LEU A 399 6.62 -16.43 13.13
N GLU A 400 6.39 -15.20 12.66
CA GLU A 400 7.47 -14.25 12.38
C GLU A 400 8.26 -13.90 13.64
N GLU A 401 7.63 -13.78 14.80
CA GLU A 401 8.35 -13.48 16.05
C GLU A 401 9.51 -14.47 16.32
N ASN A 402 9.31 -15.75 16.01
CA ASN A 402 10.37 -16.76 16.16
C ASN A 402 11.35 -16.75 14.98
N ILE A 403 10.90 -16.43 13.76
CA ILE A 403 11.79 -16.37 12.59
C ILE A 403 12.73 -15.16 12.70
N GLU A 404 12.22 -14.03 13.18
CA GLU A 404 12.99 -12.80 13.40
C GLU A 404 14.10 -12.98 14.43
N SER A 405 13.93 -13.88 15.42
CA SER A 405 15.01 -14.18 16.37
C SER A 405 16.13 -15.04 15.77
N ASP A 406 15.84 -15.76 14.68
CA ASP A 406 16.78 -16.67 14.03
C ASP A 406 17.42 -16.05 12.78
N VAL A 407 16.74 -15.09 12.12
CA VAL A 407 17.17 -14.47 10.86
C VAL A 407 17.07 -12.95 10.95
N ASP A 408 18.20 -12.30 11.23
CA ASP A 408 18.29 -10.84 11.47
C ASP A 408 17.72 -9.99 10.32
N GLU A 409 17.99 -10.38 9.08
CA GLU A 409 17.55 -9.66 7.87
C GLU A 409 16.07 -9.89 7.51
N TRP A 410 15.31 -10.71 8.26
CA TRP A 410 13.95 -11.15 7.87
C TRP A 410 13.02 -10.00 7.51
N ARG A 411 13.14 -8.89 8.24
CA ARG A 411 12.31 -7.69 8.12
C ARG A 411 12.48 -6.95 6.79
N SER A 412 13.59 -7.14 6.09
CA SER A 412 13.88 -6.51 4.78
C SER A 412 12.92 -6.95 3.66
N ARG A 413 12.15 -8.03 3.87
CA ARG A 413 11.10 -8.47 2.93
C ARG A 413 9.84 -7.60 2.95
N TRP A 414 9.63 -6.81 4.01
CA TRP A 414 8.38 -6.05 4.21
C TRP A 414 8.34 -4.73 3.44
N PHE A 415 9.35 -4.38 2.65
CA PHE A 415 9.35 -3.15 1.86
C PHE A 415 8.48 -3.21 0.60
N VAL A 416 7.97 -4.40 0.26
CA VAL A 416 7.10 -4.59 -0.89
C VAL A 416 5.84 -5.33 -0.47
N LYS A 417 4.78 -5.19 -1.28
CA LYS A 417 3.53 -5.91 -1.03
C LYS A 417 3.74 -7.42 -1.06
N PRO A 418 3.07 -8.16 -0.16
CA PRO A 418 3.10 -9.60 -0.20
C PRO A 418 2.45 -10.14 -1.48
N GLY A 419 2.97 -11.27 -1.96
CA GLY A 419 2.54 -11.91 -3.21
C GLY A 419 1.60 -13.09 -3.00
N LEU A 420 0.72 -13.31 -3.97
CA LEU A 420 0.01 -14.59 -4.13
C LEU A 420 0.99 -15.71 -4.48
N THR A 421 1.93 -15.41 -5.39
CA THR A 421 3.10 -16.25 -5.68
C THR A 421 4.38 -15.42 -5.57
N GLY A 422 5.53 -16.07 -5.56
CA GLY A 422 6.82 -15.42 -5.43
C GLY A 422 7.97 -16.32 -5.86
N LEU A 423 9.17 -15.74 -5.95
CA LEU A 423 10.37 -16.45 -6.41
C LEU A 423 10.73 -17.64 -5.50
N ALA A 424 10.58 -17.51 -4.18
CA ALA A 424 10.78 -18.62 -3.25
C ALA A 424 9.81 -19.79 -3.53
N GLN A 425 8.53 -19.46 -3.77
CA GLN A 425 7.47 -20.45 -3.97
C GLN A 425 7.67 -21.26 -5.27
N ILE A 426 7.98 -20.61 -6.39
CA ILE A 426 8.21 -21.32 -7.67
C ILE A 426 9.49 -22.14 -7.69
N ASN A 427 10.40 -21.91 -6.74
CA ASN A 427 11.62 -22.70 -6.55
C ASN A 427 11.48 -23.74 -5.43
N GLY A 428 10.25 -24.03 -4.96
CA GLY A 428 9.96 -25.12 -4.02
C GLY A 428 10.43 -24.85 -2.58
N ILE A 429 10.73 -23.60 -2.23
CA ILE A 429 11.19 -23.26 -0.88
C ILE A 429 9.99 -23.12 0.06
N THR A 430 10.02 -23.88 1.16
CA THR A 430 8.95 -23.92 2.16
C THR A 430 9.28 -23.03 3.37
N GLY A 431 8.32 -22.89 4.29
CA GLY A 431 8.52 -22.13 5.54
C GLY A 431 9.48 -22.79 6.53
N HIS A 432 9.96 -24.01 6.25
CA HIS A 432 10.93 -24.73 7.09
C HIS A 432 12.39 -24.31 6.86
N ASP A 433 12.66 -23.51 5.83
CA ASP A 433 13.99 -22.95 5.54
C ASP A 433 13.91 -21.41 5.39
N PRO A 434 13.79 -20.68 6.53
CA PRO A 434 13.59 -19.24 6.52
C PRO A 434 14.74 -18.46 5.86
N GLU A 435 15.99 -18.91 6.01
CA GLU A 435 17.16 -18.25 5.42
C GLU A 435 17.17 -18.34 3.90
N ARG A 436 16.97 -19.54 3.31
CA ARG A 436 16.88 -19.65 1.84
C ARG A 436 15.66 -18.93 1.31
N LYS A 437 14.55 -18.98 2.04
CA LYS A 437 13.34 -18.26 1.68
C LYS A 437 13.60 -16.76 1.59
N LEU A 438 14.21 -16.18 2.62
CA LEU A 438 14.57 -14.76 2.65
C LEU A 438 15.47 -14.40 1.47
N ARG A 439 16.50 -15.20 1.17
CA ARG A 439 17.40 -14.96 0.05
C ARG A 439 16.67 -14.80 -1.29
N TYR A 440 15.72 -15.69 -1.59
CA TYR A 440 14.91 -15.58 -2.80
C TYR A 440 13.94 -14.40 -2.76
N ASP A 441 13.40 -14.06 -1.60
CA ASP A 441 12.52 -12.90 -1.44
C ASP A 441 13.28 -11.59 -1.69
N ILE A 442 14.52 -11.46 -1.18
CA ILE A 442 15.41 -10.31 -1.44
C ILE A 442 15.91 -10.30 -2.88
N GLU A 443 16.25 -11.45 -3.46
CA GLU A 443 16.59 -11.55 -4.88
C GLU A 443 15.43 -11.05 -5.75
N TYR A 444 14.20 -11.45 -5.43
CA TYR A 444 13.02 -10.94 -6.10
C TYR A 444 12.91 -9.44 -5.97
N ILE A 445 12.97 -8.90 -4.74
CA ILE A 445 12.89 -7.46 -4.47
C ILE A 445 13.91 -6.66 -5.29
N ARG A 446 15.15 -7.14 -5.42
CA ARG A 446 16.21 -6.46 -6.19
C ARG A 446 16.03 -6.53 -7.71
N GLN A 447 15.42 -7.61 -8.23
CA GLN A 447 15.26 -7.84 -9.68
C GLN A 447 13.84 -7.58 -10.17
N GLN A 448 12.98 -7.05 -9.30
CA GLN A 448 11.58 -6.81 -9.58
C GLN A 448 11.42 -6.01 -10.88
N SER A 449 10.69 -6.58 -11.83
CA SER A 449 10.25 -5.90 -13.05
C SER A 449 8.97 -6.55 -13.57
N PHE A 450 8.20 -5.85 -14.40
CA PHE A 450 6.99 -6.42 -15.02
C PHE A 450 7.26 -7.74 -15.75
N TRP A 451 8.39 -7.84 -16.48
CA TRP A 451 8.77 -9.06 -17.19
C TRP A 451 9.16 -10.20 -16.24
N PHE A 452 9.81 -9.86 -15.13
CA PHE A 452 10.15 -10.85 -14.12
C PHE A 452 8.90 -11.41 -13.42
N ASP A 453 7.92 -10.54 -13.10
CA ASP A 453 6.61 -10.96 -12.60
C ASP A 453 5.92 -11.92 -13.57
N LEU A 454 5.88 -11.58 -14.86
CA LEU A 454 5.25 -12.43 -15.88
C LEU A 454 5.92 -13.81 -15.98
N LYS A 455 7.25 -13.87 -15.85
CA LYS A 455 8.00 -15.14 -15.81
C LYS A 455 7.59 -15.98 -14.60
N ILE A 456 7.51 -15.37 -13.41
CA ILE A 456 7.10 -16.04 -12.17
C ILE A 456 5.67 -16.58 -12.28
N VAL A 457 4.73 -15.75 -12.74
CA VAL A 457 3.32 -16.14 -12.93
C VAL A 457 3.18 -17.29 -13.92
N THR A 458 3.90 -17.23 -15.04
CA THR A 458 3.84 -18.28 -16.06
C THR A 458 4.36 -19.61 -15.52
N ARG A 459 5.47 -19.59 -14.75
CA ARG A 459 5.99 -20.80 -14.08
C ARG A 459 5.01 -21.35 -13.06
N GLN A 460 4.35 -20.48 -12.28
CA GLN A 460 3.33 -20.91 -11.32
C GLN A 460 2.11 -21.55 -11.99
N ILE A 461 1.59 -20.93 -13.05
CA ILE A 461 0.45 -21.47 -13.81
C ILE A 461 0.81 -22.83 -14.41
N TYR A 462 2.01 -22.96 -14.98
CA TYR A 462 2.49 -24.24 -15.51
C TYR A 462 2.51 -25.32 -14.42
N GLY A 463 3.08 -25.04 -13.25
CA GLY A 463 3.10 -25.98 -12.11
C GLY A 463 1.69 -26.44 -11.72
N VAL A 464 0.76 -25.50 -11.52
CA VAL A 464 -0.64 -25.82 -11.15
C VAL A 464 -1.34 -26.67 -12.22
N VAL A 465 -1.08 -26.41 -13.50
CA VAL A 465 -1.66 -27.20 -14.61
C VAL A 465 -1.09 -28.63 -14.62
N VAL A 466 0.21 -28.80 -14.37
CA VAL A 466 0.85 -30.12 -14.25
C VAL A 466 0.28 -30.90 -13.07
N ASP A 467 0.13 -30.27 -11.91
CA ASP A 467 -0.43 -30.90 -10.70
C ASP A 467 -1.91 -31.28 -10.89
N ALA A 468 -2.68 -30.44 -11.57
CA ALA A 468 -4.07 -30.75 -11.89
C ALA A 468 -4.16 -31.91 -12.92
N ALA A 469 -3.28 -31.93 -13.92
CA ALA A 469 -3.23 -33.00 -14.91
C ALA A 469 -2.81 -34.34 -14.29
N SER A 470 -1.83 -34.36 -13.38
CA SER A 470 -1.40 -35.60 -12.71
C SER A 470 -2.54 -36.24 -11.91
N ILE A 471 -3.39 -35.44 -11.27
CA ILE A 471 -4.58 -35.91 -10.55
C ILE A 471 -5.66 -36.45 -11.50
N ILE A 472 -5.92 -35.77 -12.61
CA ILE A 472 -6.99 -36.16 -13.56
C ILE A 472 -6.59 -37.43 -14.33
N PHE A 473 -5.33 -37.54 -14.73
CA PHE A 473 -4.83 -38.63 -15.57
C PHE A 473 -4.16 -39.76 -14.79
N GLY A 474 -3.98 -39.63 -13.48
CA GLY A 474 -3.39 -40.66 -12.63
C GLY A 474 -1.92 -40.95 -12.94
N LEU A 475 -1.19 -39.94 -13.41
CA LEU A 475 0.26 -40.04 -13.63
C LEU A 475 0.93 -39.85 -12.26
N GLU A 476 1.47 -40.93 -11.69
CA GLU A 476 2.34 -40.83 -10.49
C GLU A 476 3.57 -40.00 -10.85
N ASP A 477 3.91 -39.05 -9.97
CA ASP A 477 5.08 -38.19 -10.10
C ASP A 477 6.33 -39.07 -10.22
N GLY A 478 6.95 -39.07 -11.39
CA GLY A 478 8.29 -39.63 -11.55
C GLY A 478 9.25 -38.76 -10.75
N ASP A 479 9.94 -39.37 -9.79
CA ASP A 479 11.03 -38.77 -9.02
C ASP A 479 11.96 -37.94 -9.93
N GLU A 480 11.91 -36.61 -9.80
CA GLU A 480 13.03 -35.75 -10.20
C GLU A 480 13.82 -35.41 -8.92
N ALA A 481 15.00 -36.03 -8.86
CA ALA A 481 16.02 -35.92 -7.81
C ALA A 481 16.79 -34.59 -7.82
#